data_AF-N2B4D7-F1
#
_entry.id   AF-N2B4D7-F1
#
_cell.length_a   1.000
_cell.length_b   1.000
_cell.length_c   1.000
_cell.angle_alpha   90.00
_cell.angle_beta   90.00
_cell.angle_gamma   90.00
#
_symmetry.space_group_name_H-M   'P 1'
#
loop_
_entity.id
_entity.type
_entity.pdbx_description
1 polymer ?
#
loop_
_entity_poly.entity_id
_entity_poly.type
_entity_poly.pdbx_seq_one_letter_code
_entity_poly.pdbx_strand_id
1 'polypeptide(L)'
;MERLRIEYGTGYMELNIEAFFPCKMPAARKAARLINSYCSDEARAELLSELREMAGGYTALCGMYKEIEEALPADTPERRHWRAQFNKTEVLRRRMEGNIRLISGGGKE
;
A
#
# COMPACT_ATOMS: atom_id res chain seq x y z
N MET A 1 10.25 -0.33 9.37
CA MET A 1 9.35 0.17 10.45
C MET A 1 8.13 -0.73 10.56
N GLU A 2 7.91 -1.38 11.70
CA GLU A 2 6.73 -2.22 11.91
C GLU A 2 5.50 -1.44 12.39
N ARG A 3 5.72 -0.38 13.18
CA ARG A 3 4.65 0.44 13.76
C ARG A 3 4.98 1.91 13.68
N LEU A 4 3.95 2.72 13.41
CA LEU A 4 4.04 4.17 13.44
C LEU A 4 3.20 4.71 14.60
N ARG A 5 3.85 5.42 15.51
CA ARG A 5 3.20 6.16 16.58
C ARG A 5 3.02 7.63 16.18
N ILE A 6 1.78 8.11 16.24
CA ILE A 6 1.39 9.48 15.93
C ILE A 6 0.97 10.13 17.25
N GLU A 7 1.77 11.05 17.76
CA GLU A 7 1.49 11.78 19.00
C GLU A 7 0.80 13.11 18.71
N TYR A 8 -0.26 13.42 19.46
CA TYR A 8 -0.99 14.67 19.37
C TYR A 8 -1.38 15.13 20.78
N GLY A 9 -1.72 16.41 20.97
CA GLY A 9 -1.85 17.00 22.31
C GLY A 9 -2.82 16.31 23.29
N THR A 10 -3.71 15.44 22.81
CA THR A 10 -4.68 14.68 23.63
C THR A 10 -4.34 13.19 23.78
N GLY A 11 -3.23 12.70 23.22
CA GLY A 11 -2.82 11.30 23.31
C GLY A 11 -1.98 10.83 22.13
N TYR A 12 -2.04 9.54 21.84
CA TYR A 12 -1.35 8.96 20.69
C TYR A 12 -2.22 7.95 19.96
N MET A 13 -1.89 7.71 18.69
CA MET A 13 -2.40 6.61 17.89
C MET A 13 -1.22 5.77 17.42
N GLU A 14 -1.35 4.45 17.45
CA GLU A 14 -0.36 3.52 16.90
C GLU A 14 -0.97 2.78 15.71
N LEU A 15 -0.25 2.76 14.59
CA LEU A 15 -0.59 2.01 13.39
C LEU A 15 0.40 0.87 13.22
N ASN A 16 -0.07 -0.37 13.14
CA ASN A 16 0.72 -1.47 12.61
C ASN A 16 0.75 -1.34 11.08
N ILE A 17 1.94 -1.19 10.49
CA ILE A 17 2.08 -0.81 9.08
C ILE A 17 1.55 -1.90 8.15
N GLU A 18 1.94 -3.15 8.38
CA GLU A 18 1.53 -4.29 7.56
C GLU A 18 0.03 -4.59 7.68
N ALA A 19 -0.52 -4.50 8.89
CA ALA A 19 -1.93 -4.78 9.11
C ALA A 19 -2.84 -3.63 8.63
N PHE A 20 -2.36 -2.40 8.65
CA PHE A 20 -3.13 -1.23 8.23
C PHE A 20 -3.04 -1.01 6.71
N PHE A 21 -1.83 -1.04 6.14
CA PHE A 21 -1.61 -0.73 4.72
C PHE A 21 -1.56 -1.99 3.84
N PRO A 22 -2.11 -1.95 2.61
CA PRO A 22 -2.79 -0.81 1.99
C PRO A 22 -4.25 -0.69 2.46
N CYS A 23 -4.58 0.44 3.08
CA CYS A 23 -5.93 0.71 3.57
C CYS A 23 -6.82 1.37 2.49
N LYS A 24 -8.15 1.27 2.63
CA LYS A 24 -9.09 1.92 1.70
C LYS A 24 -8.92 3.44 1.74
N MET A 25 -9.15 4.11 0.61
CA MET A 25 -8.91 5.55 0.45
C MET A 25 -9.52 6.45 1.54
N PRO A 26 -10.74 6.22 2.08
CA PRO A 26 -11.26 7.04 3.18
C PRO A 26 -10.40 6.96 4.46
N ALA A 27 -9.89 5.77 4.80
CA ALA A 27 -8.97 5.60 5.91
C ALA A 27 -7.60 6.21 5.60
N ALA A 28 -7.13 6.04 4.35
CA ALA A 28 -5.85 6.59 3.89
C ALA A 28 -5.81 8.12 4.00
N ARG A 29 -6.88 8.81 3.60
CA ARG A 29 -6.98 10.27 3.73
C ARG A 29 -6.91 10.74 5.17
N LYS A 30 -7.61 10.04 6.08
CA LYS A 30 -7.59 10.35 7.52
C LYS A 30 -6.20 10.13 8.12
N ALA A 31 -5.60 8.98 7.85
CA ALA A 31 -4.26 8.64 8.30
C ALA A 31 -3.22 9.62 7.75
N ALA A 32 -3.22 9.87 6.44
CA ALA A 32 -2.31 10.83 5.80
C ALA A 32 -2.40 12.22 6.42
N ARG A 33 -3.62 12.71 6.72
CA ARG A 33 -3.78 14.00 7.41
C ARG A 33 -3.08 14.00 8.78
N LEU A 34 -3.30 12.99 9.59
CA LEU A 34 -2.66 12.89 10.92
C LEU A 34 -1.14 12.76 10.79
N ILE A 35 -0.66 11.89 9.92
CA ILE A 35 0.76 11.67 9.67
C ILE A 35 1.44 12.98 9.22
N ASN A 36 0.84 13.68 8.26
CA ASN A 36 1.41 14.91 7.72
C ASN A 36 1.37 16.09 8.71
N SER A 37 0.49 16.06 9.70
CA SER A 37 0.37 17.11 10.73
C SER A 37 1.24 16.86 11.97
N TYR A 38 1.48 15.60 12.33
CA TYR A 38 2.04 15.25 13.64
C TYR A 38 3.34 14.43 13.58
N CYS A 39 3.65 13.76 12.47
CA CYS A 39 4.90 13.02 12.35
C CYS A 39 6.02 13.96 11.87
N SER A 40 7.25 13.70 12.33
CA SER A 40 8.44 14.37 11.80
C SER A 40 8.70 13.96 10.35
N ASP A 41 9.51 14.74 9.65
CA ASP A 41 9.90 14.43 8.28
C ASP A 41 10.67 13.11 8.20
N GLU A 42 11.48 12.78 9.20
CA GLU A 42 12.21 11.51 9.31
C GLU A 42 11.26 10.33 9.47
N ALA A 43 10.30 10.40 10.39
CA ALA A 43 9.32 9.34 10.61
C ALA A 43 8.44 9.13 9.36
N ARG A 44 8.09 10.22 8.66
CA ARG A 44 7.36 10.14 7.38
C ARG A 44 8.21 9.53 6.28
N ALA A 45 9.50 9.84 6.20
CA ALA A 45 10.42 9.28 5.21
C ALA A 45 10.62 7.78 5.43
N GLU A 46 10.80 7.35 6.68
CA GLU A 46 10.90 5.93 7.04
C GLU A 46 9.62 5.17 6.66
N LEU A 47 8.45 5.68 7.05
CA LEU A 47 7.16 5.11 6.63
C LEU A 47 7.05 4.98 5.11
N LEU A 48 7.37 6.04 4.36
CA LEU A 48 7.30 6.02 2.90
C LEU A 48 8.26 5.00 2.28
N SER A 49 9.42 4.76 2.90
CA SER A 49 10.35 3.72 2.48
C SER A 49 9.70 2.33 2.57
N GLU A 50 9.11 2.01 3.72
CA GLU A 50 8.43 0.72 3.94
C GLU A 50 7.24 0.51 2.99
N LEU A 51 6.39 1.54 2.82
CA LEU A 51 5.25 1.43 1.92
C LEU A 51 5.69 1.21 0.46
N ARG A 52 6.81 1.82 0.05
CA ARG A 52 7.39 1.60 -1.28
C ARG A 52 7.95 0.20 -1.44
N GLU A 53 8.60 -0.35 -0.41
CA GLU A 53 9.07 -1.73 -0.41
C GLU A 53 7.89 -2.71 -0.56
N MET A 54 6.82 -2.54 0.22
CA MET A 54 5.59 -3.31 0.09
C MET A 54 4.96 -3.18 -1.31
N ALA A 55 4.94 -1.96 -1.87
CA ALA A 55 4.47 -1.73 -3.25
C ALA A 55 5.33 -2.47 -4.29
N GLY A 56 6.65 -2.54 -4.06
CA GLY A 56 7.58 -3.35 -4.84
C GLY A 56 7.23 -4.84 -4.77
N GLY A 57 6.93 -5.36 -3.58
CA GLY A 57 6.46 -6.73 -3.38
C GLY A 57 5.19 -7.05 -4.17
N TYR A 58 4.18 -6.18 -4.14
CA TYR A 58 2.98 -6.35 -4.97
C TYR A 58 3.29 -6.30 -6.47
N THR A 59 4.21 -5.44 -6.89
CA THR A 59 4.63 -5.34 -8.30
C THR A 59 5.29 -6.62 -8.77
N ALA A 60 6.19 -7.19 -7.96
CA ALA A 60 6.83 -8.47 -8.26
C ALA A 60 5.83 -9.62 -8.36
N LEU A 61 4.88 -9.71 -7.41
CA LEU A 61 3.81 -10.72 -7.46
C LEU A 61 2.92 -10.57 -8.69
N CYS A 62 2.54 -9.35 -9.06
CA CYS A 62 1.79 -9.09 -10.29
C CYS A 62 2.57 -9.56 -11.53
N GLY A 63 3.87 -9.27 -11.61
CA GLY A 63 4.73 -9.75 -12.68
C GLY A 63 4.73 -11.27 -12.77
N MET A 64 5.03 -11.95 -11.66
CA MET A 64 5.04 -13.41 -11.57
C MET A 64 3.71 -14.05 -11.98
N TYR A 65 2.58 -13.54 -11.48
CA TYR A 65 1.27 -14.10 -11.84
C TYR A 65 0.93 -13.91 -13.31
N LYS A 66 1.35 -12.78 -13.89
CA LYS A 66 1.15 -12.51 -15.32
C LYS A 66 2.01 -13.43 -16.19
N GLU A 67 3.27 -13.65 -15.83
CA GLU A 67 4.15 -14.60 -16.52
C GLU A 67 3.58 -16.02 -16.49
N ILE A 68 3.09 -16.48 -15.33
CA ILE A 68 2.45 -17.79 -15.21
C ILE A 68 1.16 -17.86 -16.03
N GLU A 69 0.31 -16.81 -16.01
CA GLU A 69 -0.91 -16.75 -16.81
C GLU A 69 -0.61 -16.86 -18.32
N GLU A 70 0.41 -16.14 -18.79
CA GLU A 70 0.79 -16.07 -20.21
C GLU A 70 1.38 -17.39 -20.72
N ALA A 71 2.06 -18.15 -19.87
CA ALA A 71 2.60 -19.47 -20.19
C ALA A 71 1.52 -20.57 -20.33
N LEU A 72 0.29 -20.32 -19.85
CA LEU A 72 -0.79 -21.31 -19.88
C LEU A 72 -1.64 -21.18 -21.16
N PRO A 73 -2.15 -22.30 -21.71
CA PRO A 73 -3.09 -22.26 -22.84
C PRO A 73 -4.32 -21.40 -22.54
N ALA A 74 -4.91 -20.83 -23.59
CA ALA A 74 -6.19 -20.13 -23.46
C ALA A 74 -7.27 -21.07 -22.89
N ASP A 75 -8.24 -20.48 -22.17
CA ASP A 75 -9.44 -21.15 -21.64
C ASP A 75 -9.25 -22.23 -20.56
N THR A 76 -8.04 -22.40 -20.02
CA THR A 76 -7.82 -23.32 -18.89
C THR A 76 -8.33 -22.73 -17.55
N PRO A 77 -8.87 -23.57 -16.64
CA PRO A 77 -9.19 -23.14 -15.27
C PRO A 77 -8.00 -22.52 -14.53
N GLU A 78 -6.80 -23.04 -14.73
CA GLU A 78 -5.56 -22.58 -14.11
C GLU A 78 -5.22 -21.17 -14.57
N ARG A 79 -5.38 -20.87 -15.87
CA ARG A 79 -5.17 -19.51 -16.38
C ARG A 79 -6.15 -18.52 -15.75
N ARG A 80 -7.42 -18.91 -15.61
CA ARG A 80 -8.42 -18.08 -14.90
C ARG A 80 -8.05 -17.86 -13.44
N HIS A 81 -7.50 -18.87 -12.77
CA HIS A 81 -7.01 -18.75 -11.39
C HIS A 81 -5.91 -17.69 -11.27
N TRP A 82 -4.85 -17.78 -12.09
CA TRP A 82 -3.73 -16.83 -12.03
C TRP A 82 -4.14 -15.41 -12.42
N ARG A 83 -5.01 -15.26 -13.42
CA ARG A 83 -5.63 -13.96 -13.74
C ARG A 83 -6.39 -13.38 -12.55
N ALA A 84 -7.12 -14.21 -11.80
CA ALA A 84 -7.83 -13.76 -10.61
C ALA A 84 -6.87 -13.33 -9.48
N GLN A 85 -5.74 -14.02 -9.31
CA GLN A 85 -4.70 -13.61 -8.35
C GLN A 85 -4.06 -12.28 -8.76
N PHE A 86 -3.69 -12.14 -10.05
CA PHE A 86 -3.22 -10.87 -10.60
C PHE A 86 -4.19 -9.73 -10.30
N ASN A 87 -5.48 -9.90 -10.63
CA ASN A 87 -6.48 -8.85 -10.42
C ASN A 87 -6.62 -8.46 -8.94
N LYS A 88 -6.58 -9.42 -8.02
CA LYS A 88 -6.64 -9.16 -6.57
C LYS A 88 -5.41 -8.38 -6.10
N THR A 89 -4.22 -8.80 -6.50
CA THR A 89 -2.96 -8.16 -6.11
C THR A 89 -2.80 -6.78 -6.74
N GLU A 90 -3.23 -6.60 -7.98
CA GLU A 90 -3.22 -5.31 -8.68
C GLU A 90 -4.10 -4.27 -7.97
N VAL A 91 -5.24 -4.69 -7.41
CA VAL A 91 -6.08 -3.82 -6.58
C VAL A 91 -5.34 -3.36 -5.32
N LEU A 92 -4.56 -4.25 -4.68
CA LEU A 92 -3.75 -3.90 -3.51
C LEU A 92 -2.60 -2.96 -3.89
N ARG A 93 -1.91 -3.23 -4.99
CA ARG A 93 -0.83 -2.40 -5.54
C ARG A 93 -1.30 -0.97 -5.79
N ARG A 94 -2.40 -0.79 -6.55
CA ARG A 94 -2.98 0.54 -6.84
C ARG A 94 -3.42 1.26 -5.59
N ARG A 95 -3.98 0.53 -4.62
CA ARG A 95 -4.35 1.10 -3.33
C ARG A 95 -3.12 1.58 -2.57
N MET A 96 -2.05 0.80 -2.53
CA MET A 96 -0.78 1.20 -1.91
C MET A 96 -0.21 2.47 -2.55
N GLU A 97 -0.18 2.55 -3.88
CA GLU A 97 0.23 3.77 -4.60
C GLU A 97 -0.58 5.00 -4.19
N GLY A 98 -1.91 4.83 -4.06
CA GLY A 98 -2.79 5.88 -3.57
C GLY A 98 -2.49 6.32 -2.13
N ASN A 99 -2.19 5.36 -1.24
CA ASN A 99 -1.78 5.65 0.14
C ASN A 99 -0.46 6.43 0.18
N ILE A 100 0.55 5.98 -0.57
CA ILE A 100 1.86 6.64 -0.70
C ILE A 100 1.70 8.07 -1.22
N ARG A 101 0.89 8.28 -2.25
CA ARG A 101 0.68 9.61 -2.85
C ARG A 101 0.10 10.61 -1.84
N LEU A 102 -0.86 10.18 -1.01
CA LEU A 102 -1.46 11.03 0.02
C LEU A 102 -0.45 11.41 1.11
N ILE A 103 0.35 10.45 1.58
CA ILE A 103 1.36 10.66 2.62
C ILE A 103 2.53 11.50 2.08
N SER A 104 2.89 11.36 0.80
CA SER A 104 3.97 12.14 0.19
C SER A 104 3.62 13.63 0.00
N GLY A 105 2.44 14.09 0.40
CA GLY A 105 2.04 15.49 0.29
C GLY A 105 1.59 15.91 -1.11
N GLY A 106 1.32 14.96 -2.03
CA GLY A 106 0.89 15.22 -3.41
C GLY A 106 -0.55 15.72 -3.56
N GLY A 107 -1.10 16.38 -2.53
CA GLY A 107 -2.46 16.90 -2.46
C GLY A 107 -2.49 18.19 -1.64
N LYS A 108 -1.80 19.22 -2.14
CA LYS A 108 -2.32 20.59 -1.98
C LYS A 108 -3.43 20.73 -3.04
N GLU A 109 -4.66 20.55 -2.61
CA GLU A 109 -5.84 21.14 -3.26
C GLU A 109 -6.55 21.99 -2.22
#